data_AF-A0A952FNV7-F1
#
_entry.id   AF-A0A952FNV7-F1
#
_cell.length_a   1.000
_cell.length_b   1.000
_cell.length_c   1.000
_cell.angle_alpha   90.00
_cell.angle_beta   90.00
_cell.angle_gamma   90.00
#
_symmetry.space_group_name_H-M   'P 1'
#
loop_
_entity.id
_entity.type
_entity.pdbx_description
1 polymer ?
#
loop_
_entity_poly.entity_id
_entity_poly.type
_entity_poly.pdbx_seq_one_letter_code
_entity_poly.pdbx_strand_id
1 'polypeptide(L)'
;MAVLVIGTCDTKAAELAYARDCIRAAGVVAQLVDVGTRGGGDEADVTAAEVAGHHPDGAAAVLGTSDRGVAVTAMAAALTRYLATRGDIDAVLGLGGTGNTALVTAALRALPVGLPKLMVSTVASGSVAPYVGATDI
;
A
#
# COMPACT_ATOMS: atom_id res chain seq x y z
N MET A 1 -15.75 -6.11 -6.49
CA MET A 1 -14.80 -5.04 -6.80
C MET A 1 -14.75 -4.13 -5.58
N ALA A 2 -13.58 -3.63 -5.21
CA ALA A 2 -13.37 -2.85 -3.99
C ALA A 2 -12.29 -1.77 -4.17
N VAL A 3 -12.34 -0.75 -3.32
CA VAL A 3 -11.25 0.22 -3.13
C VAL A 3 -10.29 -0.31 -2.09
N LEU A 4 -9.00 -0.37 -2.44
CA LEU A 4 -7.95 -0.76 -1.49
C LEU A 4 -7.39 0.48 -0.80
N VAL A 5 -7.46 0.53 0.52
CA VAL A 5 -6.82 1.55 1.35
C VAL A 5 -5.52 0.97 1.89
N ILE A 6 -4.38 1.48 1.45
CA ILE A 6 -3.07 0.84 1.68
C ILE A 6 -2.18 1.74 2.54
N GLY A 7 -1.62 1.18 3.60
CA GLY A 7 -0.63 1.87 4.40
C GLY A 7 -0.08 1.03 5.54
N THR A 8 0.69 1.68 6.40
CA THR A 8 1.38 1.06 7.53
C THR A 8 0.52 1.16 8.79
N CYS A 9 -0.17 0.08 9.15
CA CYS A 9 -1.13 0.06 10.26
C CYS A 9 -0.44 0.18 11.62
N ASP A 10 0.83 -0.24 11.75
CA ASP A 10 1.65 -0.11 12.95
C ASP A 10 1.77 1.33 13.48
N THR A 11 1.63 2.32 12.59
CA THR A 11 1.77 3.74 12.93
C THR A 11 0.59 4.60 12.49
N LYS A 12 -0.27 4.13 11.58
CA LYS A 12 -1.36 4.90 10.98
C LYS A 12 -2.72 4.20 10.94
N ALA A 13 -2.94 3.20 11.80
CA ALA A 13 -4.21 2.46 11.83
C ALA A 13 -5.44 3.38 11.89
N ALA A 14 -5.43 4.41 12.74
CA ALA A 14 -6.56 5.32 12.90
C ALA A 14 -6.83 6.14 11.62
N GLU A 15 -5.80 6.71 10.99
CA GLU A 15 -5.95 7.48 9.76
C GLU A 15 -6.38 6.62 8.57
N LEU A 16 -5.86 5.39 8.48
CA LEU A 16 -6.25 4.44 7.44
C LEU A 16 -7.69 3.95 7.61
N ALA A 17 -8.10 3.64 8.85
CA ALA A 17 -9.47 3.28 9.18
C ALA A 17 -10.44 4.43 8.85
N TYR A 18 -10.09 5.67 9.21
CA TYR A 18 -10.88 6.85 8.86
C TYR A 18 -11.08 6.97 7.34
N ALA A 19 -10.02 6.85 6.54
CA ALA A 19 -10.12 6.93 5.08
C ALA A 19 -11.01 5.82 4.49
N ARG A 20 -10.84 4.58 4.97
CA ARG A 20 -11.70 3.44 4.61
C ARG A 20 -13.16 3.71 4.95
N ASP A 21 -13.42 4.25 6.13
CA ASP A 21 -14.79 4.48 6.60
C ASP A 21 -15.47 5.64 5.85
N CYS A 22 -14.73 6.67 5.42
CA CYS A 22 -15.23 7.68 4.49
C CYS A 22 -15.67 7.07 3.15
N ILE A 23 -14.88 6.14 2.59
CA ILE A 23 -15.21 5.45 1.34
C ILE A 23 -16.46 4.57 1.53
N ARG A 24 -16.53 3.83 2.64
CA ARG A 24 -17.71 3.01 3.00
C ARG A 24 -18.96 3.85 3.20
N ALA A 25 -18.85 5.02 3.82
CA ALA A 25 -19.97 5.96 4.00
C ALA A 25 -20.51 6.50 2.67
N ALA A 26 -19.68 6.54 1.61
CA ALA A 26 -20.11 6.86 0.26
C ALA A 26 -20.77 5.68 -0.48
N GLY A 27 -20.97 4.53 0.19
CA GLY A 27 -21.62 3.34 -0.37
C GLY A 27 -20.68 2.44 -1.18
N VAL A 28 -19.37 2.64 -1.09
CA VAL A 28 -18.36 1.86 -1.84
C VAL A 28 -17.69 0.84 -0.93
N VAL A 29 -17.48 -0.39 -1.42
CA VAL A 29 -16.75 -1.42 -0.69
C VAL A 29 -15.28 -1.02 -0.59
N ALA A 30 -14.74 -0.96 0.63
CA ALA A 30 -13.34 -0.66 0.87
C ALA A 30 -12.68 -1.70 1.79
N GLN A 31 -11.44 -2.08 1.47
CA GLN A 31 -10.61 -2.99 2.26
C GLN A 31 -9.33 -2.30 2.71
N LEU A 32 -8.96 -2.48 3.97
CA LEU A 32 -7.70 -2.04 4.53
C LEU A 32 -6.60 -3.08 4.25
N VAL A 33 -5.51 -2.64 3.64
CA VAL A 33 -4.34 -3.47 3.32
C VAL A 33 -3.13 -2.94 4.09
N ASP A 34 -2.62 -3.75 5.00
CA ASP A 34 -1.43 -3.41 5.77
C ASP A 34 -0.14 -3.74 5.01
N VAL A 35 0.81 -2.80 5.04
CA VAL A 35 2.17 -2.96 4.51
C VAL A 35 3.24 -2.61 5.55
N GLY A 36 2.87 -2.67 6.83
CA GLY A 36 3.78 -2.58 7.97
C GLY A 36 4.83 -3.69 7.97
N THR A 37 6.05 -3.38 8.43
CA THR A 37 7.16 -4.36 8.54
C THR A 37 7.61 -4.61 9.97
N ARG A 38 6.95 -4.01 10.97
CA ARG A 38 7.35 -4.05 12.38
C ARG A 38 6.35 -4.79 13.28
N GLY A 39 5.37 -5.45 12.69
CA GLY A 39 4.24 -6.07 13.40
C GLY A 39 3.12 -5.09 13.73
N GLY A 40 2.03 -5.61 14.30
CA GLY A 40 0.76 -4.90 14.41
C GLY A 40 -0.09 -5.04 13.15
N GLY A 41 -1.23 -4.33 13.09
CA GLY A 41 -2.08 -4.33 11.89
C GLY A 41 -2.95 -5.57 11.69
N ASP A 42 -3.11 -6.42 12.73
CA ASP A 42 -3.92 -7.64 12.67
C ASP A 42 -5.42 -7.39 12.39
N GLU A 43 -5.86 -6.14 12.53
CA GLU A 43 -7.23 -5.69 12.23
C GLU A 43 -7.42 -5.30 10.75
N ALA A 44 -6.37 -5.33 9.93
CA ALA A 44 -6.49 -5.07 8.50
C ALA A 44 -7.23 -6.21 7.79
N ASP A 45 -8.04 -5.87 6.78
CA ASP A 45 -8.74 -6.86 5.96
C ASP A 45 -7.76 -7.75 5.18
N VAL A 46 -6.58 -7.21 4.85
CA VAL A 46 -5.44 -7.91 4.25
C VAL A 46 -4.19 -7.57 5.07
N THR A 47 -3.59 -8.60 5.67
CA THR A 47 -2.47 -8.41 6.60
C THR A 47 -1.14 -8.19 5.87
N ALA A 48 -0.17 -7.56 6.55
CA ALA A 48 1.18 -7.44 6.02
C ALA A 48 1.84 -8.79 5.72
N ALA A 49 1.51 -9.84 6.49
CA ALA A 49 2.00 -11.20 6.26
C ALA A 49 1.45 -11.78 4.95
N GLU A 50 0.17 -11.55 4.66
CA GLU A 50 -0.45 -11.94 3.40
C GLU A 50 0.22 -11.24 2.22
N VAL A 51 0.38 -9.91 2.27
CA VAL A 51 1.08 -9.14 1.22
C VAL A 51 2.52 -9.63 1.06
N ALA A 52 3.27 -9.78 2.15
CA ALA A 52 4.65 -10.25 2.14
C ALA A 52 4.80 -11.66 1.52
N GLY A 53 3.78 -12.51 1.66
CA GLY A 53 3.74 -13.83 1.04
C GLY A 53 3.85 -13.81 -0.50
N HIS A 54 3.52 -12.69 -1.14
CA HIS A 54 3.68 -12.53 -2.59
C HIS A 54 5.11 -12.18 -3.03
N HIS A 55 6.04 -11.93 -2.09
CA HIS A 55 7.45 -11.71 -2.41
C HIS A 55 8.07 -12.97 -3.06
N PRO A 56 8.89 -12.84 -4.13
CA PRO A 56 9.50 -14.01 -4.80
C PRO A 56 10.35 -14.89 -3.87
N ASP A 57 11.03 -14.27 -2.90
CA ASP A 57 11.85 -14.98 -1.90
C ASP A 57 11.07 -15.32 -0.61
N GLY A 58 9.73 -15.20 -0.65
CA GLY A 58 8.84 -15.47 0.47
C GLY A 58 8.78 -14.35 1.52
N ALA A 59 7.84 -14.50 2.46
CA ALA A 59 7.54 -13.47 3.46
C ALA A 59 8.72 -13.11 4.39
N ALA A 60 9.65 -14.05 4.62
CA ALA A 60 10.83 -13.82 5.45
C ALA A 60 11.81 -12.79 4.84
N ALA A 61 11.82 -12.62 3.51
CA ALA A 61 12.61 -11.57 2.87
C ALA A 61 12.11 -10.15 3.22
N VAL A 62 10.84 -10.04 3.62
CA VAL A 62 10.20 -8.79 4.02
C VAL A 62 10.21 -8.61 5.54
N LEU A 63 9.73 -9.62 6.27
CA LEU A 63 9.45 -9.55 7.71
C LEU A 63 10.56 -10.15 8.59
N GLY A 64 11.54 -10.85 8.01
CA GLY A 64 12.64 -11.49 8.72
C GLY A 64 13.90 -10.63 8.85
N THR A 65 13.91 -9.43 8.27
CA THR A 65 15.06 -8.51 8.32
C THR A 65 14.84 -7.39 9.33
N SER A 66 15.90 -6.98 10.02
CA SER A 66 15.90 -5.81 10.90
C SER A 66 16.25 -4.51 10.14
N ASP A 67 16.71 -4.61 8.89
CA ASP A 67 17.00 -3.43 8.07
C ASP A 67 15.71 -2.87 7.47
N ARG A 68 15.34 -1.66 7.92
CA ARG A 68 14.12 -0.99 7.47
C ARG A 68 14.11 -0.72 5.97
N GLY A 69 15.24 -0.33 5.38
CA GLY A 69 15.32 -0.02 3.95
C GLY A 69 15.12 -1.25 3.08
N VAL A 70 15.74 -2.37 3.48
CA VAL A 70 15.54 -3.68 2.85
C VAL A 70 14.09 -4.11 2.98
N ALA A 71 13.51 -4.05 4.19
CA ALA A 71 12.13 -4.43 4.43
C ALA A 71 11.12 -3.61 3.58
N VAL A 72 11.31 -2.30 3.50
CA VAL A 72 10.46 -1.41 2.69
C VAL A 72 10.56 -1.74 1.19
N THR A 73 11.76 -1.99 0.70
CA THR A 73 11.99 -2.34 -0.72
C THR A 73 11.37 -3.70 -1.05
N ALA A 74 11.57 -4.69 -0.18
CA ALA A 74 10.98 -6.02 -0.34
C ALA A 74 9.44 -5.96 -0.24
N MET A 75 8.90 -5.21 0.72
CA MET A 75 7.45 -5.03 0.85
C MET A 75 6.85 -4.34 -0.38
N ALA A 76 7.53 -3.37 -0.98
CA ALA A 76 7.08 -2.76 -2.23
C ALA A 76 6.99 -3.79 -3.36
N ALA A 77 8.00 -4.65 -3.51
CA ALA A 77 7.98 -5.74 -4.50
C ALA A 77 6.87 -6.76 -4.24
N ALA A 78 6.64 -7.09 -2.97
CA ALA A 78 5.57 -7.99 -2.55
C ALA A 78 4.18 -7.38 -2.85
N LEU A 79 3.97 -6.11 -2.49
CA LEU A 79 2.75 -5.37 -2.77
C LEU A 79 2.46 -5.27 -4.28
N THR A 80 3.47 -4.96 -5.09
CA THR A 80 3.33 -4.95 -6.56
C THR A 80 2.79 -6.28 -7.08
N ARG A 81 3.33 -7.39 -6.58
CA ARG A 81 2.91 -8.74 -7.01
C ARG A 81 1.53 -9.10 -6.47
N TYR A 82 1.23 -8.74 -5.23
CA TYR A 82 -0.10 -8.89 -4.64
C TYR A 82 -1.15 -8.14 -5.48
N LEU A 83 -0.91 -6.87 -5.81
CA LEU A 83 -1.84 -6.09 -6.64
C LEU A 83 -2.00 -6.68 -8.04
N ALA A 84 -0.94 -7.26 -8.62
CA ALA A 84 -1.00 -7.93 -9.91
C ALA A 84 -1.84 -9.23 -9.89
N THR A 85 -2.06 -9.87 -8.74
CA THR A 85 -2.95 -11.04 -8.64
C THR A 85 -4.42 -10.67 -8.44
N ARG A 86 -4.74 -9.38 -8.22
CA ARG A 86 -6.10 -8.92 -7.94
C ARG A 86 -6.80 -8.50 -9.22
N GLY A 87 -7.92 -9.14 -9.53
CA GLY A 87 -8.81 -8.80 -10.65
C GLY A 87 -10.02 -7.95 -10.25
N ASP A 88 -10.09 -7.55 -8.98
CA ASP A 88 -11.27 -7.00 -8.33
C ASP A 88 -11.01 -5.63 -7.66
N ILE A 89 -10.10 -4.84 -8.24
CA ILE A 89 -9.74 -3.49 -7.77
C ILE A 89 -10.50 -2.44 -8.57
N ASP A 90 -11.30 -1.62 -7.89
CA ASP A 90 -11.94 -0.42 -8.47
C ASP A 90 -11.01 0.79 -8.41
N ALA A 91 -10.30 0.95 -7.30
CA ALA A 91 -9.37 2.05 -7.06
C ALA A 91 -8.38 1.70 -5.94
N VAL A 92 -7.31 2.47 -5.83
CA VAL A 92 -6.35 2.36 -4.73
C VAL A 92 -6.10 3.73 -4.09
N LEU A 93 -6.14 3.77 -2.76
CA LEU A 93 -5.81 4.93 -1.94
C LEU A 93 -4.65 4.60 -1.00
N GLY A 94 -3.50 5.24 -1.19
CA GLY A 94 -2.37 5.17 -0.28
C GLY A 94 -2.31 6.37 0.67
N LEU A 95 -1.90 6.16 1.93
CA LEU A 95 -1.68 7.26 2.89
C LEU A 95 -0.35 7.09 3.65
N GLY A 96 0.47 8.13 3.72
CA GLY A 96 1.60 8.14 4.65
C GLY A 96 2.72 9.15 4.37
N GLY A 97 3.80 9.02 5.14
CA GLY A 97 5.01 9.84 4.99
C GLY A 97 5.92 9.36 3.85
N THR A 98 7.17 9.84 3.82
CA THR A 98 8.13 9.56 2.74
C THR A 98 8.33 8.06 2.46
N GLY A 99 8.56 7.25 3.49
CA GLY A 99 8.80 5.82 3.33
C GLY A 99 7.59 5.06 2.78
N ASN A 100 6.40 5.35 3.30
CA ASN A 100 5.16 4.74 2.82
C ASN A 100 4.81 5.24 1.41
N THR A 101 5.03 6.52 1.12
CA THR A 101 4.86 7.09 -0.21
C THR A 101 5.74 6.35 -1.21
N ALA A 102 7.03 6.17 -0.92
CA ALA A 102 7.95 5.44 -1.78
C ALA A 102 7.50 3.97 -2.00
N LEU A 103 7.12 3.27 -0.93
CA LEU A 103 6.66 1.88 -0.97
C LEU A 103 5.39 1.73 -1.82
N VAL A 104 4.33 2.47 -1.48
CA VAL A 104 3.01 2.31 -2.08
C VAL A 104 3.04 2.80 -3.53
N THR A 105 3.62 3.97 -3.82
CA THR A 105 3.66 4.48 -5.19
C THR A 105 4.48 3.60 -6.13
N ALA A 106 5.53 2.92 -5.65
CA ALA A 106 6.23 1.92 -6.45
C ALA A 106 5.29 0.81 -6.95
N ALA A 107 4.36 0.34 -6.10
CA ALA A 107 3.36 -0.65 -6.47
C ALA A 107 2.22 -0.07 -7.33
N LEU A 108 1.76 1.15 -7.02
CA LEU A 108 0.73 1.83 -7.81
C LEU A 108 1.15 2.04 -9.27
N ARG A 109 2.43 2.31 -9.53
CA ARG A 109 2.95 2.50 -10.89
C ARG A 109 2.88 1.25 -11.75
N ALA A 110 2.75 0.06 -11.15
CA ALA A 110 2.59 -1.19 -11.89
C ALA A 110 1.13 -1.45 -12.32
N LEU A 111 0.17 -0.70 -11.75
CA LEU A 111 -1.23 -0.80 -12.15
C LEU A 111 -1.47 -0.09 -13.49
N PRO A 112 -2.47 -0.55 -14.28
CA PRO A 112 -2.80 0.08 -15.55
C PRO A 112 -3.14 1.57 -15.43
N VAL A 113 -2.76 2.35 -16.44
CA VAL A 113 -3.24 3.73 -16.61
C VAL A 113 -4.76 3.71 -16.81
N GLY A 114 -5.47 4.62 -16.15
CA GLY A 114 -6.93 4.70 -16.11
C GLY A 114 -7.57 4.04 -14.89
N LEU A 115 -6.88 3.12 -14.20
CA LEU A 115 -7.32 2.66 -12.88
C LEU A 115 -7.08 3.78 -11.86
N PRO A 116 -8.10 4.27 -11.13
CA PRO A 116 -7.94 5.36 -10.17
C PRO A 116 -6.96 5.01 -9.04
N LYS A 117 -5.87 5.76 -8.92
CA LYS A 117 -4.83 5.65 -7.90
C LYS A 117 -4.68 7.01 -7.26
N LEU A 118 -4.63 7.07 -5.93
CA LEU A 118 -4.40 8.31 -5.19
C LEU A 118 -3.42 8.06 -4.05
N MET A 119 -2.52 9.01 -3.82
CA MET A 119 -1.57 8.96 -2.71
C MET A 119 -1.64 10.23 -1.86
N VAL A 120 -2.14 10.12 -0.63
CA VAL A 120 -2.06 11.18 0.38
C VAL A 120 -0.67 11.17 1.00
N SER A 121 0.18 12.09 0.58
CA SER A 121 1.60 12.12 0.93
C SER A 121 2.03 13.42 1.59
N THR A 122 2.82 13.31 2.68
CA THR A 122 3.48 14.47 3.30
C THR A 122 4.61 15.05 2.46
N VAL A 123 5.02 14.36 1.38
CA VAL A 123 6.07 14.79 0.46
C VAL A 123 5.54 15.13 -0.94
N ALA A 124 4.23 15.28 -1.09
CA ALA A 124 3.61 15.72 -2.35
C ALA A 124 4.05 17.14 -2.77
N SER A 125 4.32 18.02 -1.80
CA SER A 125 4.84 19.36 -2.06
C SER A 125 6.37 19.35 -2.21
N GLY A 126 6.84 18.78 -3.31
CA GLY A 126 8.26 18.67 -3.65
C GLY A 126 8.48 18.01 -5.01
N SER A 127 9.66 17.43 -5.23
CA SER A 127 9.89 16.62 -6.43
C SER A 127 9.14 15.29 -6.30
N VAL A 128 8.09 15.13 -7.11
CA VAL A 128 7.25 13.92 -7.14
C VAL A 128 7.62 12.93 -8.25
N ALA A 129 8.55 13.29 -9.13
CA ALA A 129 9.05 12.45 -10.21
C ALA A 129 9.42 11.01 -9.76
N PRO A 130 10.13 10.78 -8.63
CA PRO A 130 10.48 9.43 -8.21
C PRO A 130 9.31 8.60 -7.67
N TYR A 131 8.16 9.23 -7.39
CA TYR A 131 6.96 8.55 -6.88
C TYR A 131 5.96 8.28 -8.01
N VAL A 132 5.63 9.29 -8.82
CA VAL A 132 4.59 9.21 -9.87
C VAL A 132 5.13 8.56 -11.16
N GLY A 133 6.37 8.88 -11.55
CA GLY A 133 6.94 8.41 -12.82
C GLY A 133 6.09 8.81 -14.03
N ALA A 134 5.98 7.94 -15.04
CA ALA A 134 5.16 8.13 -16.23
C ALA A 134 3.76 7.49 -16.08
N THR A 135 3.10 7.75 -14.95
CA THR A 135 1.78 7.19 -14.62
C THR A 135 0.82 8.29 -14.15
N ASP A 136 -0.41 7.90 -13.86
CA ASP A 136 -1.55 8.72 -13.45
C ASP A 136 -1.92 8.48 -11.96
N ILE A 137 -0.92 8.42 -11.09
CA ILE A 137 -1.07 8.43 -9.61
C ILE A 137 -1.42 9.82 -9.10
#